data_AF-A0A9W6TNH4-F1
#
_entry.id   AF-A0A9W6TNH4-F1
#
_cell.length_a   1.000
_cell.length_b   1.000
_cell.length_c   1.000
_cell.angle_alpha   90.00
_cell.angle_beta   90.00
_cell.angle_gamma   90.00
#
_symmetry.space_group_name_H-M   'P 1'
#
loop_
_entity.id
_entity.type
_entity.pdbx_description
1 polymer ?
#
loop_
_entity_poly.entity_id
_entity_poly.type
_entity_poly.pdbx_seq_one_letter_code
_entity_poly.pdbx_strand_id
1 'polypeptide(L)'
;MNTCAVQDVATLRPADHICIWDTSRWPFRYTHHGVVFTAAASAEDITVAHVWSRKTGLRESQADSRFQLTSLREFLNARPLRDMRRVQYNSSLVAEASSLLGEVHRAHADAPPVVLARCRFLLGLGQGHFSILSLNCEHVALWCTTGVGWSKQLLSRTETKVPFLTASAKSTQALERLEQQLQAIRDDASEKNRRLEDLAGKRVYLRLKNSGKFARMFGDSLYLVADDPSEKDWAFRQRPTSLRLAIRVSAYNCVRVELEDYEKPGEVLYASTTGLRLTRRRAMQFKRSFQFELGWDGELQSLRHRRWFVGAQTRDGLLRPFSSRDKAALFEIVDADDMDAQSPVIESASSDSEEDESPVDQNSKEIEIGPESEAADAQENENTS
;
A
#
# COMPACT_ATOMS: atom_id res chain seq x y z
N MET A 1 14.43 15.27 2.22
CA MET A 1 14.01 14.93 0.84
C MET A 1 12.51 15.10 0.75
N ASN A 2 12.02 15.95 -0.17
CA ASN A 2 10.59 16.17 -0.39
C ASN A 2 10.00 14.90 -1.03
N THR A 3 9.29 14.10 -0.23
CA THR A 3 8.64 12.84 -0.63
C THR A 3 7.41 13.04 -1.52
N CYS A 4 7.12 14.28 -1.94
CA CYS A 4 5.94 14.64 -2.72
C CYS A 4 6.21 14.71 -4.23
N ALA A 5 7.46 14.80 -4.69
CA ALA A 5 7.76 14.96 -6.12
C ALA A 5 7.38 13.71 -6.91
N VAL A 6 6.62 13.90 -7.99
CA VAL A 6 6.27 12.80 -8.90
C VAL A 6 7.39 12.62 -9.92
N GLN A 7 8.03 11.45 -9.92
CA GLN A 7 9.13 11.13 -10.84
C GLN A 7 8.65 10.49 -12.14
N ASP A 8 7.57 9.71 -12.06
CA ASP A 8 6.96 9.01 -13.19
C ASP A 8 5.44 9.10 -13.05
N VAL A 9 4.76 9.49 -14.13
CA VAL A 9 3.32 9.68 -14.19
C VAL A 9 2.54 8.36 -14.13
N ALA A 10 3.15 7.25 -14.58
CA ALA A 10 2.54 5.92 -14.50
C ALA A 10 2.30 5.45 -13.05
N THR A 11 2.94 6.13 -12.09
CA THR A 11 2.80 5.87 -10.65
C THR A 11 1.58 6.55 -10.01
N LEU A 12 0.88 7.39 -10.76
CA LEU A 12 -0.34 8.06 -10.30
C LEU A 12 -1.47 7.04 -10.22
N ARG A 13 -2.29 7.17 -9.18
CA ARG A 13 -3.47 6.32 -8.97
C ARG A 13 -4.73 7.16 -8.99
N PRO A 14 -5.89 6.57 -9.32
CA PRO A 14 -7.16 7.26 -9.18
C PRO A 14 -7.31 7.81 -7.75
N ALA A 15 -7.86 9.01 -7.65
CA ALA A 15 -8.01 9.81 -6.43
C ALA A 15 -6.71 10.42 -5.84
N ASP A 16 -5.54 10.26 -6.47
CA ASP A 16 -4.36 11.02 -6.03
C ASP A 16 -4.61 12.53 -6.25
N HIS A 17 -4.52 13.32 -5.18
CA HIS A 17 -4.49 14.78 -5.28
C HIS A 17 -3.09 15.21 -5.71
N ILE A 18 -3.01 15.90 -6.83
CA ILE A 18 -1.79 16.44 -7.40
C ILE A 18 -1.84 17.97 -7.43
N CYS A 19 -0.69 18.60 -7.27
CA CYS A 19 -0.54 20.03 -7.50
C CYS A 19 0.71 20.34 -8.33
N ILE A 20 0.68 21.47 -9.02
CA ILE A 20 1.83 21.99 -9.76
C ILE A 20 2.34 23.22 -9.04
N TRP A 21 3.64 23.26 -8.80
CA TRP A 21 4.34 24.44 -8.32
C TRP A 21 4.86 25.26 -9.49
N ASP A 22 4.14 26.31 -9.84
CA ASP A 22 4.66 27.26 -10.82
C ASP A 22 5.65 28.21 -10.15
N THR A 23 6.94 27.91 -10.30
CA THR A 23 8.04 28.77 -9.83
C THR A 23 8.40 29.88 -10.81
N SER A 24 7.80 29.91 -12.01
CA SER A 24 8.19 30.85 -13.07
C SER A 24 7.62 32.27 -12.88
N ARG A 25 6.69 32.46 -11.93
CA ARG A 25 5.96 33.73 -11.73
C ARG A 25 6.33 34.46 -10.43
N TRP A 26 7.62 34.51 -10.11
CA TRP A 26 8.12 35.26 -8.94
C TRP A 26 7.63 36.73 -8.96
N PRO A 27 7.15 37.30 -7.84
CA PRO A 27 7.18 36.78 -6.47
C PRO A 27 6.00 35.85 -6.10
N PHE A 28 5.00 35.69 -6.98
CA PHE A 28 3.79 34.91 -6.71
C PHE A 28 3.94 33.46 -7.18
N ARG A 29 4.25 32.56 -6.24
CA ARG A 29 4.18 31.12 -6.51
C ARG A 29 2.71 30.73 -6.67
N TYR A 30 2.33 30.33 -7.88
CA TYR A 30 0.98 29.85 -8.17
C TYR A 30 0.96 28.33 -8.06
N THR A 31 -0.03 27.80 -7.34
CA THR A 31 -0.32 26.37 -7.36
C THR A 31 -1.59 26.08 -8.13
N HIS A 32 -1.54 25.00 -8.91
CA HIS A 32 -2.70 24.46 -9.59
C HIS A 32 -2.99 23.07 -9.07
N HIS A 33 -4.21 22.84 -8.60
CA HIS A 33 -4.59 21.62 -7.91
C HIS A 33 -5.59 20.82 -8.74
N GLY A 34 -5.48 19.50 -8.68
CA GLY A 34 -6.37 18.57 -9.37
C GLY A 34 -6.34 17.19 -8.74
N VAL A 35 -7.31 16.35 -9.10
CA VAL A 35 -7.40 14.97 -8.63
C VAL A 35 -7.30 14.05 -9.83
N VAL A 36 -6.42 13.05 -9.78
CA VAL A 36 -6.33 12.02 -10.82
C VAL A 36 -7.65 11.27 -10.88
N PHE A 37 -8.35 11.37 -12.00
CA PHE A 37 -9.66 10.75 -12.20
C PHE A 37 -9.53 9.36 -12.80
N THR A 38 -8.65 9.21 -13.80
CA THR A 38 -8.28 7.93 -14.39
C THR A 38 -6.77 7.86 -14.49
N ALA A 39 -6.18 6.76 -14.02
CA ALA A 39 -4.76 6.50 -14.14
C ALA A 39 -4.46 5.71 -15.41
N ALA A 40 -3.27 5.91 -15.98
CA ALA A 40 -2.77 5.23 -17.16
C ALA A 40 -1.23 5.32 -17.18
N ALA A 41 -0.59 4.72 -18.18
CA ALA A 41 0.87 4.73 -18.31
C ALA A 41 1.42 6.06 -18.90
N SER A 42 0.61 6.79 -19.67
CA SER A 42 1.02 8.01 -20.37
C SER A 42 0.29 9.25 -19.85
N ALA A 43 0.91 10.43 -19.98
CA ALA A 43 0.30 11.69 -19.59
C ALA A 43 -0.89 12.13 -20.48
N GLU A 44 -1.06 11.52 -21.66
CA GLU A 44 -2.21 11.79 -22.52
C GLU A 44 -3.44 11.01 -22.05
N ASP A 45 -3.22 9.79 -21.57
CA ASP A 45 -4.30 8.87 -21.18
C ASP A 45 -4.72 9.06 -19.72
N ILE A 46 -3.85 9.64 -18.88
CA ILE A 46 -4.21 10.04 -17.52
C ILE A 46 -5.17 11.23 -17.59
N THR A 47 -6.32 11.11 -16.94
CA THR A 47 -7.29 12.21 -16.82
C THR A 47 -7.26 12.82 -15.43
N VAL A 48 -7.36 14.15 -15.36
CA VAL A 48 -7.34 14.92 -14.12
C VAL A 48 -8.62 15.72 -14.00
N ALA A 49 -9.32 15.56 -12.87
CA ALA A 49 -10.47 16.36 -12.48
C ALA A 49 -10.01 17.62 -11.74
N HIS A 50 -10.30 18.79 -12.30
CA HIS A 50 -9.85 20.06 -11.74
C HIS A 50 -10.65 21.24 -12.28
N VAL A 51 -10.48 22.41 -11.65
CA VAL A 51 -11.08 23.66 -12.13
C VAL A 51 -10.18 24.28 -13.19
N TRP A 52 -10.70 24.49 -14.40
CA TRP A 52 -9.91 25.04 -15.50
C TRP A 52 -10.77 25.71 -16.58
N SER A 53 -10.12 26.55 -17.38
CA SER A 53 -10.66 27.14 -18.60
C SER A 53 -9.57 27.20 -19.67
N ARG A 54 -9.96 27.00 -20.94
CA ARG A 54 -9.08 27.21 -22.10
C ARG A 54 -8.91 28.69 -22.46
N LYS A 55 -9.75 29.57 -21.94
CA LYS A 55 -9.70 31.00 -22.26
C LYS A 55 -8.46 31.63 -21.66
N THR A 56 -7.84 32.51 -22.45
CA THR A 56 -6.73 33.35 -22.02
C THR A 56 -7.26 34.63 -21.37
N GLY A 57 -6.53 35.16 -20.38
CA GLY A 57 -6.93 36.37 -19.67
C GLY A 57 -7.68 36.09 -18.37
N LEU A 58 -7.41 36.89 -17.33
CA LEU A 58 -7.84 36.61 -15.96
C LEU A 58 -9.38 36.59 -15.80
N ARG A 59 -10.07 37.62 -16.29
CA ARG A 59 -11.52 37.74 -16.15
C ARG A 59 -12.26 36.69 -16.97
N GLU A 60 -11.85 36.50 -18.22
CA GLU A 60 -12.48 35.52 -19.12
C GLU A 60 -12.27 34.09 -18.64
N SER A 61 -11.04 33.75 -18.21
CA SER A 61 -10.75 32.44 -17.62
C SER A 61 -11.54 32.21 -16.34
N GLN A 62 -11.69 33.20 -15.45
CA GLN A 62 -12.51 33.04 -14.24
C GLN A 62 -13.99 32.83 -14.55
N ALA A 63 -14.54 33.61 -15.49
CA ALA A 63 -15.95 33.49 -15.89
C ALA A 63 -16.27 32.15 -16.58
N ASP A 64 -15.29 31.57 -17.27
CA ASP A 64 -15.44 30.31 -18.00
C ASP A 64 -15.00 29.08 -17.21
N SER A 65 -14.19 29.28 -16.16
CA SER A 65 -13.64 28.19 -15.35
C SER A 65 -14.75 27.36 -14.71
N ARG A 66 -14.66 26.06 -14.90
CA ARG A 66 -15.56 25.06 -14.33
C ARG A 66 -14.78 23.82 -13.95
N PHE A 67 -15.37 22.98 -13.12
CA PHE A 67 -14.79 21.69 -12.78
C PHE A 67 -14.99 20.70 -13.93
N GLN A 68 -13.89 20.21 -14.48
CA GLN A 68 -13.91 19.37 -15.68
C GLN A 68 -12.73 18.39 -15.70
N LEU A 69 -12.76 17.48 -16.67
CA LEU A 69 -11.69 16.53 -16.94
C LEU A 69 -10.81 17.04 -18.07
N THR A 70 -9.50 16.92 -17.89
CA THR A 70 -8.48 17.18 -18.92
C THR A 70 -7.46 16.06 -18.92
N SER A 71 -6.63 15.96 -19.97
CA SER A 71 -5.45 15.09 -19.89
C SER A 71 -4.44 15.65 -18.90
N LEU A 72 -3.55 14.80 -18.37
CA LEU A 72 -2.47 15.26 -17.49
C LEU A 72 -1.56 16.26 -18.23
N ARG A 73 -1.36 16.10 -19.54
CA ARG A 73 -0.63 17.07 -20.35
C ARG A 73 -1.29 18.45 -20.36
N GLU A 74 -2.61 18.52 -20.56
CA GLU A 74 -3.37 19.77 -20.48
C GLU A 74 -3.30 20.38 -19.08
N PHE A 75 -3.42 19.55 -18.03
CA PHE A 75 -3.28 19.98 -16.63
C PHE A 75 -1.92 20.62 -16.35
N LEU A 76 -0.84 20.00 -16.83
CA LEU A 76 0.53 20.52 -16.70
C LEU A 76 0.72 21.84 -17.45
N ASN A 77 -0.01 22.06 -18.54
CA ASN A 77 0.02 23.29 -19.33
C ASN A 77 1.46 23.71 -19.69
N ALA A 78 2.20 22.79 -20.32
CA ALA A 78 3.61 22.93 -20.72
C ALA A 78 4.64 23.05 -19.56
N ARG A 79 4.23 22.89 -18.30
CA ARG A 79 5.17 22.84 -17.16
C ARG A 79 5.85 21.47 -17.06
N PRO A 80 7.12 21.42 -16.65
CA PRO A 80 7.86 20.17 -16.54
C PRO A 80 7.34 19.31 -15.38
N LEU A 81 7.46 17.98 -15.51
CA LEU A 81 7.02 17.02 -14.49
C LEU A 81 7.64 17.27 -13.10
N ARG A 82 8.88 17.79 -13.06
CA ARG A 82 9.59 18.13 -11.82
C ARG A 82 8.90 19.20 -10.97
N ASP A 83 7.93 19.91 -11.52
CA ASP A 83 7.13 20.92 -10.82
C ASP A 83 5.86 20.30 -10.21
N MET A 84 5.52 19.06 -10.60
CA MET A 84 4.37 18.34 -10.09
C MET A 84 4.67 17.66 -8.75
N ARG A 85 3.68 17.70 -7.86
CA ARG A 85 3.72 17.15 -6.52
C ARG A 85 2.46 16.34 -6.27
N ARG A 86 2.60 15.24 -5.56
CA ARG A 86 1.49 14.49 -4.96
C ARG A 86 1.28 15.02 -3.55
N VAL A 87 0.06 15.47 -3.27
CA VAL A 87 -0.30 16.03 -1.97
C VAL A 87 -0.36 14.92 -0.92
N GLN A 88 0.25 15.17 0.23
CA GLN A 88 0.31 14.23 1.35
C GLN A 88 -0.74 14.55 2.41
N TYR A 89 -1.37 13.50 2.91
CA TYR A 89 -2.39 13.57 3.94
C TYR A 89 -1.93 12.87 5.21
N ASN A 90 -2.69 13.02 6.30
CA ASN A 90 -2.44 12.31 7.55
C ASN A 90 -1.02 12.55 8.11
N SER A 91 -0.53 13.78 7.91
CA SER A 91 0.80 14.21 8.30
C SER A 91 0.84 14.78 9.72
N SER A 92 2.03 14.82 10.32
CA SER A 92 2.22 15.44 11.63
C SER A 92 2.10 16.96 11.57
N LEU A 93 1.80 17.59 12.71
CA LEU A 93 1.78 19.06 12.84
C LEU A 93 3.07 19.71 12.32
N VAL A 94 4.22 19.13 12.64
CA VAL A 94 5.52 19.65 12.20
C VAL A 94 5.68 19.54 10.69
N ALA A 95 5.25 18.42 10.09
CA ALA A 95 5.31 18.22 8.65
C ALA A 95 4.36 19.16 7.90
N GLU A 96 3.15 19.38 8.42
CA GLU A 96 2.19 20.34 7.89
C GLU A 96 2.71 21.78 8.00
N ALA A 97 3.26 22.19 9.14
CA ALA A 97 3.83 23.52 9.34
C ALA A 97 5.08 23.77 8.48
N SER A 98 5.88 22.74 8.21
CA SER A 98 7.08 22.85 7.37
C SER A 98 6.79 22.81 5.87
N SER A 99 5.58 22.39 5.48
CA SER A 99 5.17 22.31 4.08
C SER A 99 4.69 23.66 3.57
N LEU A 100 5.24 24.07 2.44
CA LEU A 100 4.81 25.25 1.69
C LEU A 100 3.61 24.90 0.79
N LEU A 101 2.72 25.85 0.54
CA LEU A 101 1.79 25.86 -0.60
C LEU A 101 0.87 24.61 -0.78
N GLY A 102 0.27 24.12 0.31
CA GLY A 102 -0.79 23.09 0.21
C GLY A 102 -0.33 21.68 -0.14
N GLU A 103 0.97 21.36 -0.04
CA GLU A 103 1.46 20.00 -0.36
C GLU A 103 1.19 18.97 0.72
N VAL A 104 1.00 19.41 1.96
CA VAL A 104 0.85 18.55 3.12
C VAL A 104 -0.29 19.06 3.99
N HIS A 105 -1.21 18.15 4.27
CA HIS A 105 -2.35 18.36 5.14
C HIS A 105 -2.36 17.34 6.28
N ARG A 106 -2.79 17.78 7.45
CA ARG A 106 -3.07 16.89 8.59
C ARG A 106 -4.38 16.13 8.41
N ALA A 107 -5.31 16.65 7.63
CA ALA A 107 -6.57 15.99 7.34
C ALA A 107 -6.35 14.56 6.81
N HIS A 108 -7.28 13.66 7.13
CA HIS A 108 -7.30 12.32 6.55
C HIS A 108 -7.95 12.40 5.16
N ALA A 109 -7.26 11.88 4.15
CA ALA A 109 -7.88 11.65 2.86
C ALA A 109 -8.97 10.59 3.00
N ASP A 110 -10.09 10.76 2.31
CA ASP A 110 -11.13 9.75 2.15
C ASP A 110 -10.65 8.64 1.19
N ALA A 111 -11.36 7.52 1.18
CA ALA A 111 -11.09 6.41 0.26
C ALA A 111 -11.21 6.84 -1.21
N PRO A 112 -10.40 6.28 -2.13
CA PRO A 112 -10.47 6.62 -3.56
C PRO A 112 -11.89 6.66 -4.17
N PRO A 113 -12.79 5.68 -3.93
CA PRO A 113 -14.15 5.74 -4.48
C PRO A 113 -14.97 6.92 -3.97
N VAL A 114 -14.79 7.36 -2.72
CA VAL A 114 -15.45 8.54 -2.14
C VAL A 114 -14.94 9.81 -2.84
N VAL A 115 -13.63 9.92 -3.01
CA VAL A 115 -13.00 11.07 -3.69
C VAL A 115 -13.50 11.17 -5.14
N LEU A 116 -13.53 10.05 -5.87
CA LEU A 116 -14.01 10.02 -7.25
C LEU A 116 -15.51 10.30 -7.35
N ALA A 117 -16.33 9.85 -6.40
CA ALA A 117 -17.75 10.19 -6.35
C ALA A 117 -17.97 11.70 -6.19
N ARG A 118 -17.20 12.36 -5.31
CA ARG A 118 -17.20 13.82 -5.19
C ARG A 118 -16.74 14.53 -6.46
N CYS A 119 -15.70 14.00 -7.13
CA CYS A 119 -15.26 14.55 -8.42
C CYS A 119 -16.38 14.47 -9.46
N ARG A 120 -17.03 13.29 -9.60
CA ARG A 120 -18.17 13.11 -10.52
C ARG A 120 -19.31 14.08 -10.24
N PHE A 121 -19.63 14.29 -8.96
CA PHE A 121 -20.66 15.23 -8.55
C PHE A 121 -20.39 16.68 -9.01
N LEU A 122 -19.12 17.11 -8.98
CA LEU A 122 -18.75 18.46 -9.38
C LEU A 122 -18.59 18.64 -10.90
N LEU A 123 -18.55 17.57 -11.70
CA LEU A 123 -18.30 17.69 -13.14
C LEU A 123 -19.33 18.60 -13.82
N GLY A 124 -18.83 19.62 -14.52
CA GLY A 124 -19.64 20.63 -15.20
C GLY A 124 -20.11 21.78 -14.31
N LEU A 125 -19.92 21.71 -12.99
CA LEU A 125 -20.27 22.79 -12.07
C LEU A 125 -19.17 23.86 -11.99
N GLY A 126 -19.56 25.06 -11.54
CA GLY A 126 -18.62 26.12 -11.18
C GLY A 126 -18.36 27.19 -12.25
N GLN A 127 -18.96 27.07 -13.43
CA GLN A 127 -18.87 28.09 -14.48
C GLN A 127 -19.32 29.45 -13.92
N GLY A 128 -18.45 30.45 -13.96
CA GLY A 128 -18.71 31.79 -13.44
C GLY A 128 -18.62 31.94 -11.91
N HIS A 129 -18.43 30.85 -11.17
CA HIS A 129 -18.34 30.84 -9.70
C HIS A 129 -16.91 30.62 -9.17
N PHE A 130 -15.95 30.31 -10.05
CA PHE A 130 -14.55 30.17 -9.67
C PHE A 130 -13.92 31.53 -9.33
N SER A 131 -13.21 31.58 -8.20
CA SER A 131 -12.46 32.76 -7.77
C SER A 131 -11.13 32.34 -7.19
N ILE A 132 -10.04 32.88 -7.73
CA ILE A 132 -8.67 32.60 -7.27
C ILE A 132 -8.47 33.04 -5.81
N LEU A 133 -9.28 33.97 -5.31
CA LEU A 133 -9.12 34.58 -3.98
C LEU A 133 -10.09 34.04 -2.91
N SER A 134 -11.10 33.24 -3.29
CA SER A 134 -12.11 32.75 -2.34
C SER A 134 -12.49 31.28 -2.54
N LEU A 135 -12.73 30.84 -3.77
CA LEU A 135 -13.02 29.44 -4.11
C LEU A 135 -12.05 28.96 -5.20
N ASN A 136 -10.77 28.86 -4.81
CA ASN A 136 -9.69 28.45 -5.70
C ASN A 136 -9.67 26.92 -5.95
N CYS A 137 -8.76 26.46 -6.80
CA CYS A 137 -8.62 25.05 -7.15
C CYS A 137 -8.22 24.15 -5.97
N GLU A 138 -7.47 24.67 -4.98
CA GLU A 138 -7.10 23.92 -3.77
C GLU A 138 -8.33 23.60 -2.91
N HIS A 139 -9.23 24.56 -2.67
CA HIS A 139 -10.47 24.31 -1.93
C HIS A 139 -11.27 23.16 -2.54
N VAL A 140 -11.38 23.14 -3.86
CA VAL A 140 -12.16 22.15 -4.60
C VAL A 140 -11.50 20.78 -4.52
N ALA A 141 -10.19 20.69 -4.81
CA ALA A 141 -9.45 19.44 -4.76
C ALA A 141 -9.39 18.86 -3.32
N LEU A 142 -9.24 19.73 -2.31
CA LEU A 142 -9.26 19.32 -0.91
C LEU A 142 -10.65 18.84 -0.48
N TRP A 143 -11.72 19.51 -0.92
CA TRP A 143 -13.08 19.06 -0.65
C TRP A 143 -13.37 17.71 -1.30
N CYS A 144 -12.95 17.49 -2.55
CA CYS A 144 -13.03 16.18 -3.17
C CYS A 144 -12.31 15.11 -2.32
N THR A 145 -11.11 15.45 -1.84
CA THR A 145 -10.26 14.49 -1.13
C THR A 145 -10.67 14.22 0.31
N THR A 146 -11.27 15.20 1.01
CA THR A 146 -11.48 15.13 2.47
C THR A 146 -12.89 15.50 2.93
N GLY A 147 -13.70 16.06 2.04
CA GLY A 147 -15.00 16.67 2.37
C GLY A 147 -14.90 18.05 3.03
N VAL A 148 -13.69 18.60 3.22
CA VAL A 148 -13.45 19.90 3.84
C VAL A 148 -13.02 20.92 2.78
N GLY A 149 -13.74 22.04 2.68
CA GLY A 149 -13.37 23.17 1.82
C GLY A 149 -12.40 24.11 2.52
N TRP A 150 -11.10 23.80 2.49
CA TRP A 150 -10.03 24.66 3.01
C TRP A 150 -8.95 24.89 1.95
N SER A 151 -8.30 26.05 1.99
CA SER A 151 -7.14 26.38 1.16
C SER A 151 -6.00 26.84 2.05
N LYS A 152 -4.86 26.16 1.96
CA LYS A 152 -3.62 26.58 2.63
C LYS A 152 -2.97 27.74 1.88
N GLN A 153 -3.17 27.85 0.57
CA GLN A 153 -2.70 28.97 -0.23
C GLN A 153 -3.33 30.29 0.21
N LEU A 154 -4.61 30.27 0.57
CA LEU A 154 -5.36 31.46 0.98
C LEU A 154 -5.57 31.56 2.51
N LEU A 155 -5.25 30.48 3.24
CA LEU A 155 -5.54 30.33 4.67
C LEU A 155 -7.03 30.56 4.99
N SER A 156 -7.91 30.09 4.10
CA SER A 156 -9.36 30.34 4.15
C SER A 156 -10.18 29.06 4.11
N ARG A 157 -11.36 29.10 4.73
CA ARG A 157 -12.43 28.11 4.51
C ARG A 157 -13.39 28.62 3.46
N THR A 158 -13.97 27.72 2.69
CA THR A 158 -15.12 28.05 1.86
C THR A 158 -16.32 28.40 2.74
N GLU A 159 -17.04 29.47 2.41
CA GLU A 159 -18.31 29.82 3.08
C GLU A 159 -19.38 28.76 2.82
N THR A 160 -19.35 28.15 1.63
CA THR A 160 -20.24 27.07 1.23
C THR A 160 -19.73 25.72 1.71
N LYS A 161 -20.62 24.86 2.22
CA LYS A 161 -20.30 23.47 2.62
C LYS A 161 -19.79 22.61 1.44
N VAL A 162 -20.26 22.91 0.23
CA VAL A 162 -19.94 22.18 -1.01
C VAL A 162 -19.54 23.20 -2.08
N PRO A 163 -18.39 23.02 -2.76
CA PRO A 163 -17.98 23.92 -3.84
C PRO A 163 -19.02 24.04 -4.95
N PHE A 164 -19.20 25.25 -5.47
CA PHE A 164 -20.08 25.58 -6.60
C PHE A 164 -21.57 25.28 -6.42
N LEU A 165 -21.99 24.80 -5.24
CA LEU A 165 -23.37 24.43 -5.01
C LEU A 165 -24.25 25.67 -4.84
N THR A 166 -25.25 25.81 -5.71
CA THR A 166 -26.28 26.84 -5.62
C THR A 166 -27.48 26.35 -4.82
N ALA A 167 -28.22 27.27 -4.18
CA ALA A 167 -29.43 26.98 -3.43
C ALA A 167 -30.63 26.67 -4.36
N SER A 168 -30.58 25.53 -5.05
CA SER A 168 -31.67 25.04 -5.91
C SER A 168 -32.14 23.65 -5.47
N ALA A 169 -33.43 23.34 -5.66
CA ALA A 169 -33.98 22.03 -5.32
C ALA A 169 -33.29 20.87 -6.06
N LYS A 170 -32.88 21.09 -7.32
CA LYS A 170 -32.11 20.10 -8.11
C LYS A 170 -30.73 19.86 -7.50
N SER A 171 -30.07 20.92 -7.04
CA SER A 171 -28.78 20.85 -6.34
C SER A 171 -28.90 20.06 -5.03
N THR A 172 -29.96 20.28 -4.26
CA THR A 172 -30.25 19.55 -3.02
C THR A 172 -30.45 18.06 -3.28
N GLN A 173 -31.30 17.69 -4.26
CA GLN A 173 -31.53 16.28 -4.60
C GLN A 173 -30.26 15.58 -5.10
N ALA A 174 -29.43 16.28 -5.90
CA ALA A 174 -28.15 15.73 -6.35
C ALA A 174 -27.19 15.51 -5.16
N LEU A 175 -27.18 16.42 -4.18
CA LEU A 175 -26.38 16.29 -2.98
C LEU A 175 -26.84 15.10 -2.12
N GLU A 176 -28.14 14.92 -1.92
CA GLU A 176 -28.69 13.77 -1.20
C GLU A 176 -28.27 12.44 -1.84
N ARG A 177 -28.32 12.34 -3.19
CA ARG A 177 -27.85 11.15 -3.91
C ARG A 177 -26.36 10.89 -3.71
N LEU A 178 -25.54 11.95 -3.73
CA LEU A 178 -24.12 11.82 -3.41
C LEU A 178 -23.94 11.31 -1.98
N GLU A 179 -24.60 11.91 -1.00
CA GLU A 179 -24.50 11.51 0.41
C GLU A 179 -24.90 10.04 0.62
N GLN A 180 -25.97 9.57 -0.03
CA GLN A 180 -26.35 8.16 -0.05
C GLN A 180 -25.28 7.27 -0.66
N GLN A 181 -24.71 7.65 -1.81
CA GLN A 181 -23.62 6.89 -2.44
C GLN A 181 -22.38 6.83 -1.54
N LEU A 182 -22.02 7.93 -0.89
CA LEU A 182 -20.88 7.97 0.03
C LEU A 182 -21.13 7.11 1.26
N GLN A 183 -22.38 7.08 1.77
CA GLN A 183 -22.74 6.23 2.89
C GLN A 183 -22.64 4.75 2.52
N ALA A 184 -23.16 4.33 1.36
CA ALA A 184 -23.03 2.94 0.89
C ALA A 184 -21.56 2.49 0.80
N ILE A 185 -20.67 3.33 0.28
CA ILE A 185 -19.23 3.03 0.21
C ILE A 185 -18.63 2.84 1.61
N ARG A 186 -19.05 3.65 2.58
CA ARG A 186 -18.58 3.57 3.97
C ARG A 186 -19.13 2.34 4.69
N ASP A 187 -20.35 1.94 4.38
CA ASP A 187 -20.98 0.75 4.95
C ASP A 187 -20.29 -0.52 4.44
N ASP A 188 -20.03 -0.62 3.13
CA ASP A 188 -19.25 -1.70 2.52
C ASP A 188 -17.84 -1.80 3.12
N ALA A 189 -17.19 -0.66 3.35
CA ALA A 189 -15.87 -0.62 3.98
C ALA A 189 -15.92 -1.06 5.44
N SER A 190 -16.95 -0.64 6.17
CA SER A 190 -17.13 -1.01 7.57
C SER A 190 -17.37 -2.51 7.70
N GLU A 191 -18.10 -3.12 6.78
CA GLU A 191 -18.29 -4.57 6.72
C GLU A 191 -16.98 -5.32 6.42
N LYS A 192 -16.17 -4.83 5.47
CA LYS A 192 -14.82 -5.36 5.24
C LYS A 192 -13.93 -5.26 6.48
N ASN A 193 -14.01 -4.14 7.19
CA ASN A 193 -13.24 -3.93 8.42
C ASN A 193 -13.69 -4.88 9.54
N ARG A 194 -14.99 -5.17 9.68
CA ARG A 194 -15.48 -6.19 10.63
C ARG A 194 -14.87 -7.56 10.36
N ARG A 195 -14.86 -7.99 9.09
CA ARG A 195 -14.22 -9.26 8.71
C ARG A 195 -12.74 -9.30 9.03
N LEU A 196 -12.03 -8.18 8.90
CA LEU A 196 -10.64 -8.08 9.33
C LEU A 196 -10.49 -8.07 10.86
N GLU A 197 -11.44 -7.47 11.59
CA GLU A 197 -11.50 -7.51 13.06
C GLU A 197 -11.80 -8.91 13.59
N ASP A 198 -12.57 -9.73 12.86
CA ASP A 198 -12.80 -11.14 13.20
C ASP A 198 -11.51 -11.99 13.13
N LEU A 199 -10.48 -11.51 12.42
CA LEU A 199 -9.14 -12.11 12.40
C LEU A 199 -8.24 -11.66 13.55
N ALA A 200 -8.71 -10.77 14.43
CA ALA A 200 -7.93 -10.28 15.57
C ALA A 200 -7.54 -11.44 16.50
N GLY A 201 -6.25 -11.56 16.79
CA GLY A 201 -5.67 -12.60 17.65
C GLY A 201 -5.50 -13.97 16.96
N LYS A 202 -6.08 -14.16 15.77
CA LYS A 202 -5.95 -15.40 15.02
C LYS A 202 -4.59 -15.55 14.34
N ARG A 203 -4.31 -16.78 13.91
CA ARG A 203 -3.21 -17.13 13.03
C ARG A 203 -3.58 -16.73 11.59
N VAL A 204 -2.73 -15.92 10.96
CA VAL A 204 -2.96 -15.37 9.63
C VAL A 204 -1.73 -15.51 8.75
N TYR A 205 -1.93 -15.52 7.44
CA TYR A 205 -0.88 -15.35 6.45
C TYR A 205 -0.98 -14.00 5.76
N LEU A 206 0.17 -13.46 5.38
CA LEU A 206 0.26 -12.26 4.56
C LEU A 206 0.44 -12.66 3.10
N ARG A 207 -0.63 -12.55 2.30
CA ARG A 207 -0.68 -12.94 0.89
C ARG A 207 -0.51 -11.74 -0.02
N LEU A 208 0.26 -11.88 -1.10
CA LEU A 208 0.28 -10.91 -2.19
C LEU A 208 -0.97 -11.11 -3.06
N LYS A 209 -1.73 -10.02 -3.23
CA LYS A 209 -2.99 -10.00 -3.96
C LYS A 209 -2.77 -10.43 -5.42
N ASN A 210 -3.67 -11.27 -5.92
CA ASN A 210 -3.70 -11.76 -7.32
C ASN A 210 -2.44 -12.51 -7.81
N SER A 211 -1.56 -13.01 -6.92
CA SER A 211 -0.31 -13.65 -7.37
C SER A 211 -0.04 -15.03 -6.76
N GLY A 212 -0.90 -15.53 -5.85
CA GLY A 212 -0.66 -16.79 -5.12
C GLY A 212 0.63 -16.82 -4.29
N LYS A 213 1.27 -15.66 -4.07
CA LYS A 213 2.53 -15.57 -3.31
C LYS A 213 2.23 -15.17 -1.87
N PHE A 214 3.01 -15.67 -0.95
CA PHE A 214 2.88 -15.39 0.48
C PHE A 214 4.20 -14.88 1.05
N ALA A 215 4.10 -14.15 2.14
CA ALA A 215 5.28 -13.75 2.89
C ALA A 215 5.82 -14.95 3.69
N ARG A 216 7.09 -15.28 3.46
CA ARG A 216 7.84 -16.29 4.20
C ARG A 216 9.13 -15.69 4.76
N MET A 217 9.44 -16.06 5.98
CA MET A 217 10.65 -15.68 6.68
C MET A 217 11.81 -16.59 6.24
N PHE A 218 12.93 -15.97 5.85
CA PHE A 218 14.22 -16.61 5.67
C PHE A 218 15.26 -15.86 6.50
N GLY A 219 15.85 -16.56 7.48
CA GLY A 219 16.61 -15.91 8.54
C GLY A 219 15.73 -14.90 9.28
N ASP A 220 16.18 -13.65 9.37
CA ASP A 220 15.42 -12.59 10.06
C ASP A 220 14.54 -11.76 9.14
N SER A 221 14.47 -12.05 7.83
CA SER A 221 13.80 -11.19 6.83
C SER A 221 12.67 -11.89 6.11
N LEU A 222 11.64 -11.13 5.73
CA LEU A 222 10.49 -11.65 4.99
C LEU A 222 10.68 -11.49 3.47
N TYR A 223 10.36 -12.53 2.74
CA TYR A 223 10.40 -12.62 1.28
C TYR A 223 9.04 -13.05 0.75
N LEU A 224 8.71 -12.67 -0.49
CA LEU A 224 7.59 -13.24 -1.20
C LEU A 224 7.99 -14.54 -1.87
N VAL A 225 7.25 -15.59 -1.56
CA VAL A 225 7.45 -16.93 -2.13
C VAL A 225 6.14 -17.41 -2.72
N ALA A 226 6.21 -18.09 -3.86
CA ALA A 226 5.05 -18.78 -4.40
C ALA A 226 4.75 -19.98 -3.50
N ASP A 227 3.53 -20.06 -3.00
CA ASP A 227 3.03 -21.29 -2.39
C ASP A 227 2.29 -22.04 -3.50
N ASP A 228 2.83 -23.20 -3.91
CA ASP A 228 2.16 -24.09 -4.84
C ASP A 228 1.43 -25.16 -4.02
N PRO A 229 0.11 -25.06 -3.84
CA PRO A 229 -0.65 -26.05 -3.09
C PRO A 229 -0.74 -27.42 -3.81
N SER A 230 -0.32 -27.49 -5.09
CA SER A 230 -0.23 -28.74 -5.85
C SER A 230 1.14 -29.41 -5.75
N GLU A 231 2.14 -28.74 -5.16
CA GLU A 231 3.45 -29.33 -4.89
C GLU A 231 3.32 -30.43 -3.85
N LYS A 232 3.63 -31.66 -4.26
CA LYS A 232 3.49 -32.87 -3.44
C LYS A 232 4.76 -33.15 -2.64
N ASP A 233 5.89 -32.62 -3.09
CA ASP A 233 7.15 -32.79 -2.38
C ASP A 233 7.27 -31.79 -1.22
N TRP A 234 7.37 -32.34 -0.01
CA TRP A 234 7.54 -31.58 1.22
C TRP A 234 8.80 -30.71 1.24
N ALA A 235 9.86 -31.11 0.52
CA ALA A 235 11.11 -30.36 0.45
C ALA A 235 10.97 -29.05 -0.34
N PHE A 236 10.06 -29.02 -1.33
CA PHE A 236 9.83 -27.85 -2.17
C PHE A 236 8.63 -27.03 -1.73
N ARG A 237 7.76 -27.55 -0.87
CA ARG A 237 6.59 -26.83 -0.38
C ARG A 237 6.98 -25.66 0.51
N GLN A 238 6.69 -24.45 0.01
CA GLN A 238 7.09 -23.21 0.67
C GLN A 238 6.03 -22.76 1.69
N ARG A 239 6.12 -23.23 2.94
CA ARG A 239 5.18 -22.82 3.99
C ARG A 239 5.25 -21.31 4.28
N PRO A 240 4.12 -20.58 4.19
CA PRO A 240 4.05 -19.17 4.59
C PRO A 240 4.41 -18.98 6.07
N THR A 241 4.84 -17.76 6.43
CA THR A 241 5.05 -17.41 7.84
C THR A 241 3.71 -17.15 8.51
N SER A 242 3.39 -17.97 9.53
CA SER A 242 2.26 -17.79 10.41
C SER A 242 2.45 -16.57 11.30
N LEU A 243 1.52 -15.62 11.24
CA LEU A 243 1.54 -14.40 12.04
C LEU A 243 0.29 -14.34 12.93
N ARG A 244 0.42 -13.80 14.13
CA ARG A 244 -0.72 -13.38 14.96
C ARG A 244 -1.08 -11.95 14.63
N LEU A 245 -2.33 -11.71 14.26
CA LEU A 245 -2.81 -10.37 13.90
C LEU A 245 -3.27 -9.60 15.13
N ALA A 246 -2.75 -8.39 15.33
CA ALA A 246 -3.39 -7.38 16.15
C ALA A 246 -3.91 -6.25 15.24
N ILE A 247 -5.19 -5.94 15.34
CA ILE A 247 -5.85 -4.95 14.49
C ILE A 247 -6.52 -3.86 15.31
N ARG A 248 -6.50 -2.64 14.78
CA ARG A 248 -7.23 -1.50 15.32
C ARG A 248 -7.81 -0.68 14.17
N VAL A 249 -9.12 -0.68 14.06
CA VAL A 249 -9.86 0.19 13.14
C VAL A 249 -10.12 1.52 13.84
N SER A 250 -9.76 2.63 13.19
CA SER A 250 -9.98 3.98 13.74
C SER A 250 -10.96 4.82 12.91
N ALA A 251 -11.11 4.46 11.64
CA ALA A 251 -12.11 4.98 10.72
C ALA A 251 -12.34 3.94 9.62
N TYR A 252 -13.39 4.10 8.81
CA TYR A 252 -13.75 3.17 7.74
C TYR A 252 -12.62 2.92 6.73
N ASN A 253 -11.70 3.87 6.55
CA ASN A 253 -10.54 3.80 5.66
C ASN A 253 -9.20 3.91 6.41
N CYS A 254 -9.17 3.73 7.73
CA CYS A 254 -7.96 3.82 8.54
C CYS A 254 -7.85 2.61 9.48
N VAL A 255 -7.18 1.57 8.97
CA VAL A 255 -6.94 0.31 9.65
C VAL A 255 -5.46 0.21 10.00
N ARG A 256 -5.16 -0.02 11.29
CA ARG A 256 -3.79 -0.28 11.75
C ARG A 256 -3.63 -1.73 12.13
N VAL A 257 -2.51 -2.31 11.72
CA VAL A 257 -2.16 -3.70 12.00
C VAL A 257 -0.78 -3.78 12.66
N GLU A 258 -0.64 -4.73 13.57
CA GLU A 258 0.61 -5.20 14.17
C GLU A 258 0.61 -6.72 13.94
N LEU A 259 1.74 -7.24 13.47
CA LEU A 259 1.89 -8.65 13.10
C LEU A 259 2.98 -9.24 13.99
N GLU A 260 2.63 -10.24 14.79
CA GLU A 260 3.55 -10.95 15.68
C GLU A 260 3.81 -12.35 15.12
N ASP A 261 4.98 -12.93 15.37
CA ASP A 261 5.23 -14.34 15.02
C ASP A 261 4.30 -15.23 15.85
N TYR A 262 3.55 -16.10 15.17
CA TYR A 262 2.63 -17.02 15.85
C TYR A 262 3.37 -18.15 16.60
N GLU A 263 4.50 -18.62 16.05
CA GLU A 263 5.31 -19.69 16.64
C GLU A 263 6.25 -19.17 17.73
N LYS A 264 6.69 -17.91 17.61
CA LYS A 264 7.58 -17.25 18.59
C LYS A 264 6.95 -15.96 19.16
N PRO A 265 6.02 -16.08 20.13
CA PRO A 265 5.44 -14.93 20.79
C PRO A 265 6.50 -13.97 21.35
N GLY A 266 6.30 -12.68 21.12
CA GLY A 266 7.21 -11.59 21.47
C GLY A 266 8.05 -11.07 20.30
N GLU A 267 8.17 -11.83 19.21
CA GLU A 267 8.79 -11.36 17.96
C GLU A 267 7.75 -10.64 17.10
N VAL A 268 7.93 -9.33 16.91
CA VAL A 268 6.95 -8.48 16.22
C VAL A 268 7.54 -7.95 14.93
N LEU A 269 6.72 -7.91 13.89
CA LEU A 269 7.10 -7.46 12.56
C LEU A 269 7.49 -5.99 12.61
N TYR A 270 8.63 -5.72 12.00
CA TYR A 270 9.31 -4.46 12.08
C TYR A 270 9.90 -4.11 10.73
N ALA A 271 9.62 -2.90 10.25
CA ALA A 271 10.22 -2.41 9.03
C ALA A 271 11.61 -1.83 9.35
N SER A 272 12.66 -2.40 8.76
CA SER A 272 13.99 -1.82 8.71
C SER A 272 14.26 -1.21 7.33
N THR A 273 15.31 -0.41 7.19
CA THR A 273 15.69 0.19 5.90
C THR A 273 16.09 -0.86 4.85
N THR A 274 16.54 -2.04 5.29
CA THR A 274 17.00 -3.14 4.44
C THR A 274 15.94 -4.21 4.21
N GLY A 275 14.88 -4.26 5.00
CA GLY A 275 13.83 -5.27 4.87
C GLY A 275 12.83 -5.30 6.03
N LEU A 276 11.73 -6.02 5.85
CA LEU A 276 10.81 -6.39 6.93
C LEU A 276 11.39 -7.55 7.72
N ARG A 277 11.41 -7.41 9.04
CA ARG A 277 12.02 -8.38 9.96
C ARG A 277 11.14 -8.65 11.16
N LEU A 278 11.22 -9.84 11.72
CA LEU A 278 10.65 -10.16 13.03
C LEU A 278 11.71 -9.90 14.09
N THR A 279 11.34 -9.19 15.16
CA THR A 279 12.29 -8.86 16.22
C THR A 279 11.61 -8.69 17.56
N ARG A 280 12.32 -9.04 18.63
CA ARG A 280 11.79 -8.91 19.99
C ARG A 280 11.64 -7.44 20.38
N ARG A 281 10.44 -7.06 20.83
CA ARG A 281 10.16 -5.69 21.29
C ARG A 281 10.96 -5.37 22.55
N ARG A 282 11.81 -4.34 22.49
CA ARG A 282 12.54 -3.82 23.66
C ARG A 282 11.74 -2.74 24.36
N ALA A 283 11.88 -2.61 25.68
CA ALA A 283 11.08 -1.70 26.51
C ALA A 283 11.13 -0.22 26.08
N MET A 284 12.27 0.25 25.56
CA MET A 284 12.44 1.65 25.13
C MET A 284 12.00 1.93 23.68
N GLN A 285 11.54 0.92 22.92
CA GLN A 285 11.13 1.13 21.53
C GLN A 285 9.71 1.67 21.45
N PHE A 286 9.52 2.74 20.67
CA PHE A 286 8.20 3.31 20.43
C PHE A 286 7.25 2.27 19.81
N LYS A 287 6.07 2.08 20.42
CA LYS A 287 5.02 1.14 19.96
C LYS A 287 4.73 1.28 18.46
N ARG A 288 4.64 2.53 17.97
CA ARG A 288 4.40 2.87 16.55
C ARG A 288 5.43 2.29 15.57
N SER A 289 6.62 1.91 16.02
CA SER A 289 7.68 1.36 15.15
C SER A 289 7.34 -0.03 14.59
N PHE A 290 6.38 -0.71 15.21
CA PHE A 290 5.93 -2.07 14.87
C PHE A 290 4.54 -2.09 14.23
N GLN A 291 4.00 -0.91 13.93
CA GLN A 291 2.66 -0.76 13.40
C GLN A 291 2.71 -0.38 11.93
N PHE A 292 1.76 -0.94 11.19
CA PHE A 292 1.52 -0.66 9.80
C PHE A 292 0.11 -0.10 9.64
N GLU A 293 -0.08 0.77 8.67
CA GLU A 293 -1.41 1.17 8.22
C GLU A 293 -1.74 0.39 6.95
N LEU A 294 -2.87 -0.32 6.96
CA LEU A 294 -3.38 -1.04 5.80
C LEU A 294 -4.23 -0.06 4.97
N GLY A 295 -3.73 0.27 3.78
CA GLY A 295 -4.39 1.13 2.83
C GLY A 295 -5.59 0.46 2.17
N TRP A 296 -6.42 1.28 1.51
CA TRP A 296 -7.68 0.86 0.90
C TRP A 296 -7.55 -0.34 -0.06
N ASP A 297 -6.48 -0.38 -0.86
CA ASP A 297 -6.23 -1.43 -1.85
C ASP A 297 -5.42 -2.61 -1.32
N GLY A 298 -5.03 -2.59 -0.03
CA GLY A 298 -4.19 -3.61 0.62
C GLY A 298 -2.72 -3.20 0.78
N GLU A 299 -2.36 -1.96 0.50
CA GLU A 299 -0.98 -1.48 0.67
C GLU A 299 -0.60 -1.41 2.15
N LEU A 300 0.55 -1.95 2.54
CA LEU A 300 1.04 -1.78 3.92
C LEU A 300 1.98 -0.58 4.00
N GLN A 301 1.68 0.37 4.88
CA GLN A 301 2.51 1.55 5.14
C GLN A 301 3.15 1.46 6.53
N SER A 302 4.48 1.49 6.60
CA SER A 302 5.18 1.46 7.88
C SER A 302 5.07 2.80 8.61
N LEU A 303 4.50 2.80 9.81
CA LEU A 303 4.42 4.02 10.64
C LEU A 303 5.79 4.45 11.19
N ARG A 304 6.79 3.56 11.19
CA ARG A 304 8.18 3.87 11.56
C ARG A 304 8.86 4.79 10.55
N HIS A 305 8.75 4.44 9.27
CA HIS A 305 9.42 5.14 8.18
C HIS A 305 8.53 6.21 7.57
N ARG A 306 7.80 6.99 8.38
CA ARG A 306 6.92 8.07 7.90
C ARG A 306 5.96 7.60 6.79
N ARG A 307 5.34 6.43 6.96
CA ARG A 307 4.36 5.83 6.04
C ARG A 307 4.93 5.35 4.71
N TRP A 308 6.21 4.96 4.67
CA TRP A 308 6.77 4.26 3.51
C TRP A 308 6.01 2.96 3.23
N PHE A 309 5.83 2.67 1.95
CA PHE A 309 5.08 1.52 1.46
C PHE A 309 5.93 0.26 1.50
N VAL A 310 5.38 -0.85 1.97
CA VAL A 310 6.00 -2.16 1.85
C VAL A 310 5.86 -2.63 0.41
N GLY A 311 6.98 -2.99 -0.20
CA GLY A 311 7.06 -3.54 -1.54
C GLY A 311 7.92 -4.78 -1.58
N ALA A 312 7.79 -5.56 -2.65
CA ALA A 312 8.67 -6.67 -2.95
C ALA A 312 9.75 -6.25 -3.93
N GLN A 313 11.00 -6.53 -3.60
CA GLN A 313 12.12 -6.30 -4.49
C GLN A 313 12.08 -7.32 -5.64
N THR A 314 12.21 -6.84 -6.88
CA THR A 314 11.98 -7.64 -8.09
C THR A 314 12.98 -8.79 -8.29
N ARG A 315 14.21 -8.64 -7.78
CA ARG A 315 15.29 -9.61 -7.97
C ARG A 315 15.17 -10.85 -7.09
N ASP A 316 14.80 -10.66 -5.84
CA ASP A 316 14.89 -11.67 -4.77
C ASP A 316 13.58 -11.86 -4.00
N GLY A 317 12.57 -11.04 -4.25
CA GLY A 317 11.29 -11.08 -3.53
C GLY A 317 11.35 -10.49 -2.13
N LEU A 318 12.47 -9.89 -1.71
CA LEU A 318 12.64 -9.33 -0.37
C LEU A 318 11.61 -8.23 -0.10
N LEU A 319 10.86 -8.36 0.99
CA LEU A 319 9.92 -7.35 1.43
C LEU A 319 10.65 -6.22 2.16
N ARG A 320 10.48 -4.98 1.69
CA ARG A 320 11.16 -3.81 2.28
C ARG A 320 10.33 -2.53 2.12
N PRO A 321 10.57 -1.51 2.97
CA PRO A 321 9.89 -0.24 2.84
C PRO A 321 10.50 0.61 1.70
N PHE A 322 9.63 1.26 0.93
CA PHE A 322 9.94 2.19 -0.14
C PHE A 322 9.25 3.53 0.12
N SER A 323 9.94 4.63 -0.16
CA SER A 323 9.39 5.98 0.01
C SER A 323 8.29 6.34 -0.98
N SER A 324 8.09 5.51 -2.01
CA SER A 324 7.16 5.78 -3.11
C SER A 324 6.18 4.63 -3.28
N ARG A 325 4.93 4.98 -3.65
CA ARG A 325 3.78 4.08 -3.74
C ARG A 325 3.80 3.17 -4.97
N ASP A 326 4.57 3.52 -6.00
CA ASP A 326 4.79 2.71 -7.21
C ASP A 326 5.36 1.33 -6.91
N LYS A 327 6.22 1.25 -5.89
CA LYS A 327 6.84 0.00 -5.44
C LYS A 327 5.99 -0.72 -4.39
N ALA A 328 4.82 -0.19 -4.03
CA ALA A 328 3.97 -0.79 -3.02
C ALA A 328 3.38 -2.11 -3.53
N ALA A 329 3.56 -3.16 -2.75
CA ALA A 329 2.84 -4.41 -2.93
C ALA A 329 1.44 -4.31 -2.30
N LEU A 330 0.48 -5.02 -2.89
CA LEU A 330 -0.89 -5.11 -2.40
C LEU A 330 -1.06 -6.41 -1.66
N PHE A 331 -1.32 -6.34 -0.36
CA PHE A 331 -1.44 -7.50 0.50
C PHE A 331 -2.88 -7.76 0.92
N GLU A 332 -3.17 -9.03 1.16
CA GLU A 332 -4.37 -9.52 1.81
C GLU A 332 -3.96 -10.30 3.06
N ILE A 333 -4.68 -10.08 4.15
CA ILE A 333 -4.51 -10.83 5.39
C ILE A 333 -5.56 -11.93 5.36
N VAL A 334 -5.12 -13.19 5.39
CA VAL A 334 -6.00 -14.37 5.27
C VAL A 334 -5.91 -15.22 6.52
N ASP A 335 -7.01 -15.84 6.92
CA ASP A 335 -7.03 -16.83 8.01
C ASP A 335 -6.16 -18.03 7.60
N ALA A 336 -5.15 -18.33 8.41
CA ALA A 336 -4.20 -19.40 8.11
C ALA A 336 -4.83 -20.78 8.29
N ASP A 337 -5.71 -20.93 9.28
CA ASP A 337 -6.32 -22.21 9.61
C ASP A 337 -7.32 -22.62 8.51
N ASP A 338 -8.12 -21.66 8.03
CA ASP A 338 -9.03 -21.89 6.89
C ASP A 338 -8.28 -22.23 5.60
N MET A 339 -7.10 -21.63 5.37
CA MET A 339 -6.29 -21.89 4.18
C MET A 339 -5.60 -23.25 4.23
N ASP A 340 -5.06 -23.62 5.39
CA ASP A 340 -4.46 -24.93 5.60
C ASP A 340 -5.50 -26.05 5.49
N ALA A 341 -6.73 -25.84 5.98
CA ALA A 341 -7.82 -26.81 5.87
C ALA A 341 -8.27 -27.08 4.42
N GLN A 342 -8.10 -26.10 3.53
CA GLN A 342 -8.39 -26.23 2.10
C GLN A 342 -7.23 -26.87 1.32
N SER A 343 -6.05 -27.00 1.93
CA SER A 343 -4.90 -27.65 1.32
C SER A 343 -5.03 -29.18 1.40
N PRO A 344 -4.67 -29.92 0.34
CA PRO A 344 -4.74 -31.38 0.38
C PRO A 344 -3.84 -31.93 1.50
N VAL A 345 -4.45 -32.70 2.40
CA VAL A 345 -3.75 -33.52 3.40
C VAL A 345 -3.02 -34.62 2.62
N ILE A 346 -1.71 -34.50 2.52
CA ILE A 346 -0.87 -35.59 2.01
C ILE A 346 -0.55 -36.45 3.23
N GLU A 347 -1.13 -37.66 3.28
CA GLU A 347 -0.81 -38.65 4.30
C GLU A 347 0.70 -38.87 4.32
N SER A 348 1.31 -38.64 5.49
CA SER A 348 2.67 -39.08 5.75
C SER A 348 2.69 -40.60 5.61
N ALA A 349 3.45 -41.13 4.64
CA ALA A 349 3.75 -42.55 4.59
C ALA A 349 4.45 -42.93 5.91
N SER A 350 3.67 -43.43 6.85
CA SER A 350 4.14 -43.96 8.11
C SER A 350 4.79 -45.31 7.82
N SER A 351 6.11 -45.35 7.96
CA SER A 351 6.84 -46.44 8.62
C SER A 351 6.37 -47.87 8.29
N ASP A 352 6.80 -48.41 7.14
CA ASP A 352 6.93 -49.86 7.00
C ASP A 352 8.22 -50.29 7.72
N SER A 353 8.09 -50.53 9.02
CA SER A 353 8.95 -51.44 9.76
C SER A 353 8.42 -52.85 9.53
N GLU A 354 9.01 -53.58 8.58
CA GLU A 354 8.85 -55.03 8.50
C GLU A 354 10.07 -55.69 9.16
N GLU A 355 9.90 -56.10 10.42
CA GLU A 355 10.63 -57.20 11.02
C GLU A 355 9.81 -58.49 10.89
N ASP A 356 10.52 -59.58 10.60
CA ASP A 356 10.21 -61.01 10.76
C ASP A 356 9.11 -61.66 9.90
N GLU A 357 9.51 -62.57 8.98
CA GLU A 357 9.71 -63.99 9.30
C GLU A 357 10.34 -64.76 8.12
N SER A 358 11.24 -65.67 8.45
CA SER A 358 11.94 -66.57 7.54
C SER A 358 11.05 -67.73 7.04
N PRO A 359 11.44 -68.41 5.95
CA PRO A 359 11.72 -69.83 6.16
C PRO A 359 12.97 -70.36 5.45
N VAL A 360 13.53 -71.36 6.11
CA VAL A 360 14.61 -72.29 5.77
C VAL A 360 14.41 -72.96 4.40
N ASP A 361 15.44 -73.00 3.54
CA ASP A 361 16.02 -74.29 3.14
C ASP A 361 17.40 -74.24 2.44
N GLN A 362 18.08 -75.37 2.57
CA GLN A 362 19.50 -75.68 2.42
C GLN A 362 20.03 -75.68 0.97
N ASN A 363 21.29 -75.28 0.74
CA ASN A 363 22.35 -76.20 0.28
C ASN A 363 23.75 -75.54 0.13
N SER A 364 24.72 -76.10 0.87
CA SER A 364 26.11 -76.45 0.49
C SER A 364 26.92 -75.53 -0.44
N LYS A 365 28.05 -75.00 0.07
CA LYS A 365 29.40 -75.55 -0.18
C LYS A 365 30.51 -74.72 0.47
N GLU A 366 31.44 -75.45 1.06
CA GLU A 366 32.77 -75.04 1.50
C GLU A 366 33.51 -74.16 0.48
N ILE A 367 34.36 -73.24 0.97
CA ILE A 367 35.82 -73.35 0.84
C ILE A 367 36.47 -72.37 1.83
N GLU A 368 37.45 -72.90 2.56
CA GLU A 368 38.36 -72.28 3.51
C GLU A 368 39.33 -71.26 2.87
N ILE A 369 39.92 -70.42 3.74
CA ILE A 369 41.37 -70.08 3.87
C ILE A 369 41.51 -68.58 4.24
N GLY A 370 41.95 -68.32 5.48
CA GLY A 370 42.47 -67.01 5.94
C GLY A 370 43.94 -66.80 5.54
N PRO A 371 44.79 -66.08 6.29
CA PRO A 371 44.53 -65.13 7.38
C PRO A 371 45.31 -63.80 7.20
N GLU A 372 45.22 -62.90 8.21
CA GLU A 372 46.29 -62.00 8.76
C GLU A 372 47.12 -61.09 7.79
N SER A 373 47.56 -59.87 8.10
CA SER A 373 47.92 -59.17 9.34
C SER A 373 48.05 -57.65 9.06
N GLU A 374 47.99 -56.84 10.13
CA GLU A 374 48.96 -55.79 10.53
C GLU A 374 49.96 -55.26 9.49
N ALA A 375 50.42 -54.01 9.46
CA ALA A 375 50.32 -52.82 10.28
C ALA A 375 51.00 -51.68 9.49
N ALA A 376 50.73 -50.44 9.91
CA ALA A 376 51.63 -49.28 9.99
C ALA A 376 52.76 -49.11 8.94
N ASP A 377 52.78 -47.98 8.24
CA ASP A 377 53.83 -46.99 8.55
C ASP A 377 53.52 -45.59 8.00
N ALA A 378 54.10 -44.62 8.70
CA ALA A 378 54.05 -43.19 8.44
C ALA A 378 54.82 -42.79 7.17
N GLN A 379 54.47 -41.63 6.60
CA GLN A 379 55.48 -40.63 6.25
C GLN A 379 54.90 -39.24 6.00
N GLU A 380 55.46 -38.30 6.76
CA GLU A 380 55.54 -36.86 6.48
C GLU A 380 56.10 -36.57 5.08
N ASN A 381 55.67 -35.44 4.50
CA ASN A 381 56.45 -34.49 3.69
C ASN A 381 55.46 -33.34 3.40
N GLU A 382 55.46 -32.23 4.14
CA GLU A 382 56.39 -31.09 4.10
C GLU A 382 56.62 -30.48 2.71
N ASN A 383 56.37 -29.17 2.64
CA ASN A 383 56.87 -28.16 1.70
C ASN A 383 56.33 -28.18 0.25
N THR A 384 56.03 -27.07 -0.42
CA THR A 384 56.31 -25.64 -0.19
C THR A 384 55.54 -24.81 -1.25
N SER A 385 55.36 -23.52 -0.91
CA SER A 385 55.09 -22.35 -1.78
C SER A 385 53.64 -21.97 -2.07
#